data_AF-A0A640W4M0-F1
#
_entry.id   AF-A0A640W4M0-F1
#
_cell.length_a   1.000
_cell.length_b   1.000
_cell.length_c   1.000
_cell.angle_alpha   90.00
_cell.angle_beta   90.00
_cell.angle_gamma   90.00
#
_symmetry.space_group_name_H-M   'P 1'
#
loop_
_entity.id
_entity.type
_entity.pdbx_description
1 polymer ?
#
loop_
_entity_poly.entity_id
_entity_poly.type
_entity_poly.pdbx_seq_one_letter_code
_entity_poly.pdbx_strand_id
1 'polypeptide(L)'
;MDGVMFTGLTGLIVFLESVCGLFFLSRRKKNVEQVEEEKPDLISRFVVDGSGKKLGESISVDDDVLIIKTSGKYLGVPLKHVEEKDDVLQVKGLVSFDKAEELGREWQSKYSKPGE
;
A
#
# COMPACT_ATOMS: atom_id res chain seq x y z
N MET A 1 -34.05 -33.67 -34.04
CA MET A 1 -32.76 -33.88 -34.72
C MET A 1 -32.20 -32.50 -34.92
N ASP A 2 -31.27 -31.96 -34.14
CA ASP A 2 -30.42 -32.46 -33.05
C ASP A 2 -30.09 -31.23 -32.20
N GLY A 3 -30.02 -31.33 -30.87
CA GLY A 3 -28.74 -31.22 -30.16
C GLY A 3 -28.31 -29.75 -30.03
N VAL A 4 -28.11 -29.14 -28.87
CA VAL A 4 -27.48 -29.67 -27.67
C VAL A 4 -27.78 -28.68 -26.55
N MET A 5 -28.20 -29.22 -25.41
CA MET A 5 -28.16 -28.55 -24.11
C MET A 5 -26.71 -28.24 -23.75
N PHE A 6 -26.34 -26.96 -23.58
CA PHE A 6 -25.15 -26.60 -22.80
C PHE A 6 -25.43 -25.41 -21.89
N THR A 7 -26.04 -25.76 -20.76
CA THR A 7 -25.56 -25.40 -19.42
C THR A 7 -25.24 -23.93 -19.16
N GLY A 8 -26.26 -23.19 -18.73
CA GLY A 8 -26.42 -22.56 -17.40
C GLY A 8 -25.26 -22.41 -16.41
N LEU A 9 -23.99 -22.32 -16.81
CA LEU A 9 -22.85 -22.25 -15.87
C LEU A 9 -21.73 -21.29 -16.28
N THR A 10 -21.99 -20.34 -17.18
CA THR A 10 -21.01 -19.27 -17.50
C THR A 10 -21.34 -17.93 -16.86
N GLY A 11 -22.50 -17.80 -16.22
CA GLY A 11 -22.96 -16.55 -15.60
C GLY A 11 -22.48 -16.27 -14.16
N LEU A 12 -21.73 -17.18 -13.53
CA LEU A 12 -21.35 -17.06 -12.11
C LEU A 12 -19.92 -16.54 -11.88
N ILE A 13 -19.08 -16.42 -12.90
CA ILE A 13 -17.65 -16.08 -12.73
C ILE A 13 -17.37 -14.57 -12.82
N VAL A 14 -18.31 -13.76 -13.31
CA VAL A 14 -18.06 -12.33 -13.56
C VAL A 14 -18.26 -11.43 -12.33
N PHE A 15 -18.72 -11.96 -11.19
CA PHE A 15 -19.09 -11.12 -10.04
C PHE A 15 -17.99 -10.91 -8.98
N LEU A 16 -16.85 -11.62 -9.05
CA LEU A 16 -15.84 -11.56 -7.99
C LEU A 16 -14.80 -10.45 -8.17
N GLU A 17 -14.73 -9.80 -9.33
CA GLU A 17 -13.77 -8.73 -9.61
C GLU A 17 -14.31 -7.31 -9.33
N SER A 18 -15.64 -7.16 -9.15
CA SER A 18 -16.26 -5.83 -9.00
C SER A 18 -16.19 -5.25 -7.58
N VAL A 19 -15.79 -6.03 -6.57
CA VAL A 19 -15.78 -5.54 -5.18
C VAL A 19 -14.50 -4.76 -4.83
N CYS A 20 -13.44 -4.86 -5.65
CA CYS A 20 -12.21 -4.10 -5.42
C CYS A 20 -12.29 -2.65 -5.94
N GLY A 21 -13.15 -2.35 -6.92
CA GLY A 21 -13.28 -1.02 -7.50
C GLY A 21 -13.95 0.03 -6.61
N LEU A 22 -14.68 -0.40 -5.56
CA LEU A 22 -15.47 0.51 -4.71
C LEU A 22 -14.75 0.98 -3.43
N PHE A 23 -13.54 0.47 -3.14
CA PHE A 23 -12.72 1.00 -2.04
C PHE A 23 -11.67 2.03 -2.49
N PHE A 24 -11.66 2.39 -3.79
CA PHE A 24 -10.65 3.26 -4.38
C PHE A 24 -11.04 4.76 -4.45
N LEU A 25 -12.17 5.17 -3.86
CA LEU A 25 -12.62 6.57 -3.89
C LEU A 25 -13.14 7.07 -2.53
N SER A 26 -12.32 6.97 -1.48
CA SER A 26 -12.59 7.70 -0.24
C SER A 26 -11.31 8.06 0.48
N ARG A 27 -10.63 9.09 -0.02
CA ARG A 27 -9.92 10.12 0.77
C ARG A 27 -9.32 11.16 -0.18
N ARG A 28 -10.18 12.04 -0.70
CA ARG A 28 -9.71 13.36 -1.13
C ARG A 28 -9.70 14.28 0.08
N LYS A 29 -8.56 14.96 0.23
CA LYS A 29 -8.36 16.27 0.88
C LYS A 29 -7.93 16.26 2.36
N LYS A 30 -6.62 16.39 2.57
CA LYS A 30 -6.08 17.27 3.62
C LYS A 30 -5.07 18.24 2.98
N ASN A 31 -5.41 19.52 3.07
CA ASN A 31 -4.53 20.64 2.86
C ASN A 31 -3.65 20.73 4.12
N VAL A 32 -2.36 20.40 3.99
CA VAL A 32 -1.35 20.69 5.01
C VAL A 32 -0.15 21.24 4.27
N GLU A 33 0.01 22.54 4.40
CA GLU A 33 1.18 23.30 4.03
C GLU A 33 2.20 23.13 5.16
N GLN A 34 3.34 22.48 4.89
CA GLN A 34 4.61 22.73 5.57
C GLN A 34 5.77 22.05 4.84
N VAL A 35 6.85 22.82 4.74
CA VAL A 35 7.98 22.70 3.83
C VAL A 35 9.07 21.80 4.42
N GLU A 36 9.52 20.81 3.66
CA GLU A 36 10.91 20.36 3.61
C GLU A 36 11.11 19.62 2.28
N GLU A 37 12.20 19.93 1.58
CA GLU A 37 12.51 19.35 0.27
C GLU A 37 12.56 17.82 0.37
N GLU A 38 11.99 17.12 -0.64
CA GLU A 38 12.34 15.76 -1.14
C GLU A 38 11.12 14.88 -1.48
N LYS A 39 10.90 14.69 -2.80
CA LYS A 39 9.97 13.73 -3.46
C LYS A 39 8.52 13.69 -2.92
N PRO A 40 7.69 14.71 -3.21
CA PRO A 40 6.27 14.72 -2.86
C PRO A 40 5.46 13.55 -3.43
N ASP A 41 5.99 12.83 -4.43
CA ASP A 41 5.31 11.71 -5.08
C ASP A 41 5.27 10.41 -4.29
N LEU A 42 6.06 10.26 -3.21
CA LEU A 42 6.12 8.98 -2.49
C LEU A 42 5.17 8.88 -1.29
N ILE A 43 4.53 9.97 -0.88
CA ILE A 43 3.65 10.02 0.30
C ILE A 43 2.18 9.91 -0.12
N SER A 44 1.33 9.36 0.77
CA SER A 44 -0.10 9.15 0.51
C SER A 44 -0.39 8.23 -0.68
N ARG A 45 0.54 7.30 -0.98
CA ARG A 45 0.37 6.28 -2.01
C ARG A 45 0.16 4.90 -1.39
N PHE A 46 -0.56 4.04 -2.10
CA PHE A 46 -0.72 2.66 -1.66
C PHE A 46 0.56 1.89 -1.92
N VAL A 47 0.97 1.10 -0.92
CA VAL A 47 2.15 0.25 -1.01
C VAL A 47 1.73 -1.21 -1.12
N VAL A 48 2.25 -1.91 -2.11
CA VAL A 48 1.98 -3.32 -2.40
C VAL A 48 3.28 -4.13 -2.36
N ASP A 49 3.17 -5.43 -2.09
CA ASP A 49 4.33 -6.34 -2.16
C ASP A 49 4.60 -6.84 -3.59
N GLY A 50 5.60 -7.72 -3.73
CA GLY A 50 5.94 -8.35 -5.01
C GLY A 50 4.81 -9.19 -5.63
N SER A 51 3.83 -9.62 -4.85
CA SER A 51 2.63 -10.35 -5.31
C SER A 51 1.45 -9.43 -5.67
N GLY A 52 1.58 -8.12 -5.41
CA GLY A 52 0.49 -7.15 -5.57
C GLY A 52 -0.45 -7.07 -4.35
N LYS A 53 -0.14 -7.76 -3.24
CA LYS A 53 -0.92 -7.67 -2.01
C LYS A 53 -0.65 -6.32 -1.35
N LYS A 54 -1.73 -5.61 -0.99
CA LYS A 54 -1.64 -4.34 -0.27
C LYS A 54 -1.00 -4.53 1.11
N LEU A 55 0.07 -3.77 1.37
CA LEU A 55 0.74 -3.67 2.66
C LEU A 55 0.15 -2.53 3.50
N GLY A 56 -0.08 -1.37 2.88
CA GLY A 56 -0.58 -0.19 3.58
C GLY A 56 -0.54 1.09 2.75
N GLU A 57 -0.39 2.22 3.44
CA GLU A 57 -0.27 3.57 2.87
C GLU A 57 1.08 4.18 3.27
N SER A 58 1.79 4.80 2.36
CA SER A 58 3.00 5.56 2.68
C SER A 58 2.64 6.85 3.41
N ILE A 59 3.29 7.11 4.55
CA ILE A 59 2.97 8.26 5.40
C ILE A 59 4.14 9.20 5.65
N SER A 60 5.36 8.71 5.50
CA SER A 60 6.58 9.48 5.74
C SER A 60 7.76 8.80 5.03
N VAL A 61 8.81 9.57 4.75
CA VAL A 61 10.13 9.09 4.38
C VAL A 61 11.08 9.65 5.44
N ASP A 62 11.87 8.78 6.06
CA ASP A 62 12.89 9.13 7.05
C ASP A 62 14.24 8.66 6.49
N ASP A 63 15.11 9.61 6.15
CA ASP A 63 16.34 9.37 5.36
C ASP A 63 16.05 8.58 4.07
N ASP A 64 16.44 7.30 4.03
CA ASP A 64 16.25 6.39 2.89
C ASP A 64 15.17 5.33 3.16
N VAL A 65 14.33 5.52 4.17
CA VAL A 65 13.32 4.55 4.62
C VAL A 65 11.92 5.09 4.41
N LEU A 66 11.15 4.42 3.56
CA LEU A 66 9.72 4.66 3.39
C LEU A 66 8.95 4.07 4.57
N ILE A 67 8.17 4.91 5.22
CA ILE A 67 7.31 4.51 6.33
C ILE A 67 5.91 4.23 5.81
N ILE A 68 5.46 3.00 6.03
CA ILE A 68 4.19 2.47 5.61
C ILE A 68 3.31 2.28 6.85
N LYS A 69 2.17 2.96 6.87
CA LYS A 69 1.14 2.74 7.88
C LYS A 69 0.29 1.54 7.53
N THR A 70 0.19 0.62 8.48
CA THR A 70 -0.72 -0.53 8.43
C THR A 70 -1.76 -0.40 9.55
N SER A 71 -2.74 -1.31 9.63
CA SER A 71 -3.89 -1.18 10.54
C SER A 71 -3.56 -1.12 12.04
N GLY A 72 -2.35 -1.49 12.47
CA GLY A 72 -1.96 -1.44 13.88
C GLY A 72 -0.47 -1.21 14.15
N LYS A 73 0.32 -0.97 13.11
CA LYS A 73 1.78 -0.78 13.21
C LYS A 73 2.33 -0.05 12.00
N TYR A 74 3.59 0.31 12.09
CA TYR A 74 4.35 0.93 11.01
C TYR A 74 5.39 -0.07 10.48
N LEU A 75 5.64 -0.01 9.18
CA LEU A 75 6.71 -0.75 8.51
C LEU A 75 7.65 0.26 7.87
N GLY A 76 8.95 0.08 8.07
CA GLY A 76 9.99 0.81 7.36
C GLY A 76 10.56 -0.03 6.22
N VAL A 77 10.53 0.49 5.00
CA VAL A 77 11.09 -0.18 3.82
C VAL A 77 12.12 0.74 3.16
N PRO A 78 13.38 0.30 2.98
CA PRO A 78 14.37 1.12 2.31
C PRO A 78 13.96 1.43 0.86
N LEU A 79 14.11 2.69 0.42
CA LEU A 79 13.70 3.16 -0.90
C LEU A 79 14.35 2.40 -2.05
N LYS A 80 15.55 1.83 -1.87
CA LYS A 80 16.20 0.94 -2.84
C LYS A 80 15.38 -0.32 -3.18
N HIS A 81 14.44 -0.69 -2.31
CA HIS A 81 13.50 -1.79 -2.50
C HIS A 81 12.11 -1.30 -2.90
N VAL A 82 11.92 -0.01 -3.18
CA VAL A 82 10.63 0.55 -3.59
C VAL A 82 10.73 0.99 -5.03
N GLU A 83 9.79 0.54 -5.86
CA GLU A 83 9.62 1.02 -7.21
C GLU A 83 8.24 1.68 -7.36
N GLU A 84 8.21 2.78 -8.10
CA GLU A 84 6.96 3.42 -8.50
C GLU A 84 6.37 2.67 -9.70
N LYS A 85 5.14 2.18 -9.56
CA LYS A 85 4.43 1.49 -10.63
C LYS A 85 3.01 2.03 -10.72
N ASP A 86 2.72 2.75 -11.80
CA ASP A 86 1.43 3.42 -12.01
C ASP A 86 1.11 4.32 -10.79
N ASP A 87 -0.06 4.13 -10.17
CA ASP A 87 -0.51 4.88 -8.98
C ASP A 87 -0.08 4.25 -7.64
N VAL A 88 0.75 3.20 -7.65
CA VAL A 88 1.16 2.47 -6.44
C VAL A 88 2.68 2.39 -6.27
N LEU A 89 3.11 2.16 -5.03
CA LEU A 89 4.49 1.84 -4.70
C LEU A 89 4.61 0.33 -4.52
N GLN A 90 5.49 -0.31 -5.30
CA GLN A 90 5.74 -1.73 -5.22
C GLN A 90 7.04 -2.01 -4.46
N VAL A 91 6.96 -2.83 -3.42
CA VAL A 91 8.13 -3.32 -2.71
C VAL A 91 8.73 -4.50 -3.48
N LYS A 92 9.96 -4.33 -3.95
CA LYS A 92 10.75 -5.31 -4.70
C LYS A 92 11.82 -5.96 -3.85
N GLY A 93 12.10 -7.22 -4.20
CA GLY A 93 13.12 -8.03 -3.54
C GLY A 93 12.62 -8.67 -2.23
N LEU A 94 13.52 -9.40 -1.59
CA LEU A 94 13.25 -10.08 -0.32
C LEU A 94 13.42 -9.11 0.84
N VAL A 95 12.35 -8.42 1.21
CA VAL A 95 12.31 -7.61 2.42
C VAL A 95 11.86 -8.50 3.58
N SER A 96 12.68 -8.63 4.62
CA SER A 96 12.29 -9.29 5.85
C SER A 96 11.25 -8.44 6.56
N PHE A 97 10.08 -9.04 6.81
CA PHE A 97 8.97 -8.36 7.49
C PHE A 97 9.33 -7.96 8.92
N ASP A 98 10.08 -8.80 9.64
CA ASP A 98 10.57 -8.50 10.99
C ASP A 98 11.44 -7.24 11.03
N LYS A 99 12.38 -7.10 10.07
CA LYS A 99 13.21 -5.89 9.96
C LYS A 99 12.39 -4.67 9.57
N ALA A 100 11.41 -4.83 8.69
CA ALA A 100 10.54 -3.73 8.31
C ALA A 100 9.71 -3.24 9.52
N GLU A 101 9.22 -4.16 10.34
CA GLU A 101 8.51 -3.83 11.57
C GLU A 101 9.42 -3.13 12.60
N GLU A 102 10.66 -3.60 12.75
CA GLU A 102 11.65 -2.96 13.63
C GLU A 102 11.89 -1.50 13.23
N LEU A 103 12.19 -1.24 11.95
CA LEU A 103 12.40 0.12 11.43
C LEU A 103 11.17 1.01 11.62
N GLY A 104 9.97 0.46 11.38
CA GLY A 104 8.73 1.19 11.58
C GLY A 104 8.48 1.53 13.05
N ARG A 105 8.83 0.63 13.97
CA ARG A 105 8.75 0.86 15.42
C ARG A 105 9.77 1.89 15.89
N GLU A 106 10.99 1.87 15.37
CA GLU A 106 12.00 2.89 15.69
C GLU A 106 11.54 4.28 15.24
N TRP A 107 11.03 4.39 14.02
CA TRP A 107 10.42 5.62 13.52
C TRP A 107 9.24 6.05 14.41
N GLN A 108 8.36 5.12 14.77
CA GLN A 108 7.23 5.41 15.67
C GLN A 108 7.73 5.94 17.03
N SER A 109 8.77 5.34 17.62
CA SER A 109 9.30 5.80 18.90
C SER A 109 9.94 7.19 18.82
N LYS A 110 10.50 7.58 17.67
CA LYS A 110 11.11 8.89 17.48
C LYS A 110 10.09 9.99 17.23
N TYR A 111 9.06 9.70 16.42
CA TYR A 111 8.18 10.74 15.87
C TYR A 111 6.71 10.62 16.28
N SER A 112 6.24 9.43 16.69
CA SER A 112 4.91 9.30 17.27
C SER A 112 4.97 9.79 18.70
N LYS A 113 4.33 10.93 18.97
CA LYS A 113 4.09 11.34 20.36
C LYS A 113 3.42 10.18 21.11
N PRO A 114 3.84 9.84 22.35
CA PRO A 114 3.02 9.00 23.21
C PRO A 114 1.67 9.72 23.35
N GLY A 115 0.57 9.00 23.13
CA GLY A 115 -0.76 9.59 23.05
C GLY A 115 -1.03 10.58 24.17
N GLU A 116 -1.31 11.83 23.79
CA GLU A 116 -2.05 12.78 24.62
C GLU A 116 -3.52 12.35 24.71
#